data_AF-A0A0P1FPD8-F1
#
_entry.id   AF-A0A0P1FPD8-F1
#
_cell.length_a   1.000
_cell.length_b   1.000
_cell.length_c   1.000
_cell.angle_alpha   90.00
_cell.angle_beta   90.00
_cell.angle_gamma   90.00
#
_symmetry.space_group_name_H-M   'P 1'
#
loop_
_entity.id
_entity.type
_entity.pdbx_description
1 polymer ?
#
loop_
_entity_poly.entity_id
_entity_poly.type
_entity_poly.pdbx_seq_one_letter_code
_entity_poly.pdbx_strand_id
1 'polypeptide(L)' 'MYRTLVIAALLTVAPIMSHAMGCSSGHSQQAMSCADGTVWDETARACVKVTG' A
#
# COMPACT_ATOMS: atom_id res chain seq x y z
N MET A 1 3.32 -33.74 1.17
CA MET A 1 4.42 -32.77 1.10
C MET A 1 4.56 -32.15 -0.30
N TYR A 2 4.57 -32.94 -1.39
CA TYR A 2 4.57 -32.41 -2.77
C TYR A 2 3.40 -31.44 -3.07
N ARG A 3 2.18 -31.80 -2.61
CA ARG A 3 0.95 -31.04 -2.89
C ARG A 3 0.96 -29.62 -2.31
N THR A 4 1.62 -29.40 -1.18
CA THR A 4 1.76 -28.07 -0.56
C THR A 4 2.82 -27.21 -1.25
N LEU A 5 3.88 -27.82 -1.79
CA LEU A 5 4.92 -27.10 -2.54
C LEU A 5 4.38 -26.55 -3.86
N VAL A 6 3.54 -27.31 -4.56
CA VAL A 6 2.90 -26.87 -5.81
C VAL A 6 1.98 -25.67 -5.56
N ILE A 7 1.21 -25.69 -4.47
CA ILE A 7 0.29 -24.60 -4.12
C ILE A 7 1.08 -23.34 -3.74
N ALA A 8 2.14 -23.47 -2.94
CA ALA A 8 2.99 -22.34 -2.57
C ALA A 8 3.67 -21.70 -3.80
N ALA A 9 4.16 -22.52 -4.74
CA ALA A 9 4.75 -22.02 -5.98
C ALA A 9 3.73 -21.23 -6.83
N LEU A 10 2.48 -21.71 -6.93
CA LEU A 10 1.42 -21.01 -7.65
C LEU A 10 1.05 -19.66 -6.99
N LEU A 11 1.00 -19.61 -5.66
CA LEU A 11 0.69 -18.39 -4.91
C LEU A 11 1.74 -17.28 -5.10
N THR A 12 3.02 -17.62 -5.31
CA THR A 12 4.08 -16.62 -5.54
C THR A 12 3.99 -15.89 -6.88
N VAL A 13 3.23 -16.41 -7.85
CA VAL A 13 3.02 -15.75 -9.15
C VAL A 13 1.87 -14.73 -9.09
N ALA A 14 0.97 -14.83 -8.11
CA ALA A 14 -0.14 -13.90 -7.93
C ALA A 14 0.27 -12.42 -7.79
N PRO A 15 1.25 -12.04 -6.93
CA PRO A 15 1.63 -10.64 -6.79
C PRO A 15 2.31 -10.06 -8.05
N ILE A 16 2.90 -10.91 -8.90
CA ILE A 16 3.54 -10.47 -10.16
C ILE A 16 2.50 -9.93 -11.13
N MET A 17 1.27 -10.47 -11.13
CA MET A 17 0.18 -9.97 -11.97
C MET A 17 -0.52 -8.73 -11.38
N SER A 18 -0.40 -8.51 -10.06
CA SER A 18 -0.92 -7.30 -9.38
C SER A 18 -0.17 -6.03 -9.77
N HIS A 19 1.07 -6.14 -10.22
CA HIS A 19 1.89 -4.99 -10.60
C HIS A 19 1.47 -4.34 -11.94
N ALA A 20 0.73 -5.05 -12.81
CA ALA A 20 0.30 -4.52 -14.11
C ALA A 20 -1.16 -4.03 -14.16
N MET A 21 -2.00 -4.40 -13.18
CA MET A 21 -3.47 -4.21 -13.22
C MET A 21 -4.02 -3.49 -11.97
N GLY A 22 -3.32 -2.51 -11.40
CA GLY A 22 -3.95 -1.74 -10.31
C GLY A 22 -3.18 -0.63 -9.60
N CYS A 23 -1.84 -0.58 -9.68
CA CYS A 23 -1.06 0.38 -8.87
C CYS A 23 -0.14 1.31 -9.68
N SER A 24 -0.28 1.41 -11.00
CA SER A 24 0.57 2.28 -11.83
C SER A 24 -0.11 3.59 -12.27
N SER A 25 -1.44 3.61 -12.42
CA SER A 25 -2.10 4.71 -13.16
C SER A 25 -3.31 5.34 -12.45
N GLY A 26 -3.67 4.88 -11.24
CA GLY A 26 -4.81 5.37 -10.47
C GLY A 26 -4.50 5.81 -9.03
N HIS A 27 -3.23 5.77 -8.62
CA HIS A 27 -2.77 6.11 -7.28
C HIS A 27 -2.60 7.62 -7.03
N SER A 28 -3.20 8.49 -7.84
CA SER A 28 -3.23 9.92 -7.52
C SER A 28 -4.11 10.24 -6.30
N GLN A 29 -4.90 9.27 -5.83
CA GLN A 29 -5.77 9.37 -4.67
C GLN A 29 -5.51 8.23 -3.67
N GLN A 30 -4.25 7.88 -3.43
CA GLN A 30 -3.93 7.12 -2.23
C GLN A 30 -4.23 8.01 -1.03
N ALA A 31 -5.39 7.81 -0.40
CA ALA A 31 -5.69 8.41 0.89
C ALA A 31 -4.71 7.85 1.92
N MET A 32 -3.55 8.51 2.03
CA MET A 32 -2.54 8.21 3.02
C MET A 32 -3.05 8.73 4.36
N SER A 33 -3.42 7.82 5.26
CA SER A 33 -3.70 8.18 6.64
C SER A 33 -2.40 8.65 7.29
N CYS A 34 -2.43 9.81 7.94
CA CYS A 34 -1.33 10.24 8.79
C CYS A 34 -1.22 9.31 10.00
N ALA A 35 -0.01 9.17 10.57
CA ALA A 35 0.22 8.38 11.78
C ALA A 35 -0.61 8.92 12.96
N ASP A 36 -0.90 8.07 13.94
CA ASP A 36 -1.66 8.47 15.13
C ASP A 36 -1.07 9.72 15.79
N GLY A 37 -1.94 10.69 16.11
CA GLY A 37 -1.54 11.97 16.71
C GLY A 37 -0.90 12.98 15.74
N THR A 38 -1.00 12.75 14.43
CA THR A 38 -0.58 13.69 13.39
C THR A 38 -1.73 14.02 12.42
N VAL A 39 -1.73 15.23 11.85
CA VAL A 39 -2.75 15.71 10.90
C VAL A 39 -2.09 16.13 9.60
N TRP A 40 -2.80 15.97 8.49
CA TRP A 40 -2.34 16.48 7.21
C TRP A 40 -2.38 18.01 7.19
N ASP A 41 -1.23 18.63 6.96
CA ASP A 41 -1.10 20.07 6.73
C ASP A 41 -0.88 20.32 5.24
N GLU A 42 -1.81 21.04 4.59
CA GLU A 42 -1.74 21.33 3.15
C GLU A 42 -0.60 22.30 2.79
N THR A 43 -0.22 23.18 3.72
CA THR A 43 0.84 24.17 3.52
C THR A 43 2.21 23.50 3.57
N ALA A 44 2.44 22.67 4.59
CA ALA A 44 3.66 21.89 4.74
C ALA A 44 3.71 20.67 3.81
N ARG A 45 2.56 20.27 3.24
CA ARG A 45 2.39 19.06 2.43
C ARG A 45 2.90 17.82 3.17
N ALA A 46 2.66 17.78 4.48
CA ALA A 46 3.20 16.79 5.40
C ALA A 46 2.24 16.52 6.56
N CYS A 47 2.42 15.38 7.22
CA CYS A 47 1.73 15.09 8.48
C CYS A 47 2.46 15.80 9.64
N VAL A 48 1.79 16.73 10.30
CA VAL A 48 2.33 17.50 11.44
C VAL A 48 1.73 17.00 12.76
N LYS A 49 2.48 17.11 13.85
CA LYS A 49 2.00 16.70 15.19
C LYS A 49 0.87 17.62 15.64
N VAL A 50 -0.20 17.05 16.20
CA VAL A 50 -1.24 17.82 16.87
C VAL A 50 -0.61 18.44 18.13
N THR A 51 -0.45 19.76 18.16
CA THR A 51 -0.09 20.51 19.37
C THR A 51 -1.38 20.95 20.05
N GLY A 52 -1.73 20.32 21.17
CA GLY A 52 -2.78 20.77 22.09
C GLY A 52 -2.22 21.61 23.21
#